data_AF-A0A6N2UH38-F1
#
_entry.id   AF-A0A6N2UH38-F1
#
_cell.length_a   1.000
_cell.length_b   1.000
_cell.length_c   1.000
_cell.angle_alpha   90.00
_cell.angle_beta   90.00
_cell.angle_gamma   90.00
#
_symmetry.space_group_name_H-M   'P 1'
#
loop_
_entity.id
_entity.type
_entity.pdbx_description
1 polymer ?
#
loop_
_entity_poly.entity_id
_entity_poly.type
_entity_poly.pdbx_seq_one_letter_code
_entity_poly.pdbx_strand_id
1 'polypeptide(L)'
;MTPQTKQQKIKEIEYQTRMLKNLKNWIRNLLIFSSIGVAVAYWALKIQEGPLFTAVGVVSVIFIVLSVVLSGVIGFAFKNGKSNVDKIIRQV
;
A
#
# COMPACT_ATOMS: atom_id res chain seq x y z
N MET A 1 -33.44 -3.03 12.20
CA MET A 1 -32.52 -2.76 11.07
C MET A 1 -33.36 -2.69 9.80
N THR A 2 -33.38 -1.56 9.10
CA THR A 2 -34.05 -1.45 7.81
C THR A 2 -33.20 -2.17 6.74
N PRO A 3 -33.79 -3.03 5.89
CA PRO A 3 -33.03 -3.65 4.82
C PRO A 3 -32.52 -2.57 3.85
N GLN A 4 -31.22 -2.58 3.56
CA GLN A 4 -30.64 -1.71 2.54
C GLN A 4 -31.30 -1.97 1.18
N THR A 5 -31.63 -0.91 0.45
CA THR A 5 -32.20 -1.04 -0.90
C THR A 5 -31.13 -1.45 -1.91
N LYS A 6 -31.51 -2.12 -3.00
CA LYS A 6 -30.55 -2.52 -4.07
C LYS A 6 -29.71 -1.35 -4.57
N GLN A 7 -30.32 -0.17 -4.71
CA GLN A 7 -29.65 1.08 -5.11
C GLN A 7 -28.54 1.50 -4.11
N GLN A 8 -28.77 1.34 -2.81
CA GLN A 8 -27.76 1.64 -1.78
C GLN A 8 -26.58 0.68 -1.87
N LYS A 9 -26.83 -0.61 -2.08
CA LYS A 9 -25.76 -1.62 -2.23
C LYS A 9 -24.90 -1.38 -3.46
N ILE A 10 -25.49 -0.97 -4.59
CA ILE A 10 -24.74 -0.61 -5.80
C ILE A 10 -23.79 0.58 -5.53
N LYS A 11 -24.26 1.63 -4.85
CA LYS A 11 -23.41 2.76 -4.46
C LYS A 11 -22.26 2.35 -3.53
N GLU A 12 -22.53 1.44 -2.59
CA GLU A 12 -21.50 0.92 -1.69
C GLU A 12 -20.44 0.10 -2.43
N ILE A 13 -20.85 -0.74 -3.40
CA ILE A 13 -19.94 -1.49 -4.27
C ILE A 13 -19.03 -0.53 -5.07
N GLU A 14 -19.60 0.53 -5.66
CA GLU A 14 -18.84 1.51 -6.43
C GLU A 14 -17.81 2.24 -5.56
N TYR A 15 -18.23 2.68 -4.37
CA TYR A 15 -17.35 3.31 -3.40
C TYR A 15 -16.21 2.39 -2.97
N GLN A 16 -16.51 1.16 -2.55
CA GLN A 16 -15.50 0.21 -2.10
C GLN A 16 -14.57 -0.20 -3.25
N THR A 17 -15.07 -0.35 -4.48
CA THR A 17 -14.26 -0.62 -5.67
C THR A 17 -13.28 0.52 -5.96
N ARG A 18 -13.73 1.77 -5.83
CA ARG A 18 -12.84 2.94 -5.94
C ARG A 18 -11.75 2.94 -4.87
N MET A 19 -12.10 2.57 -3.63
CA MET A 19 -11.13 2.45 -2.54
C MET A 19 -10.12 1.32 -2.79
N LEU A 20 -10.55 0.16 -3.30
CA LEU A 20 -9.65 -0.93 -3.68
C LEU A 20 -8.67 -0.49 -4.77
N LYS A 21 -9.13 0.28 -5.76
CA LYS A 21 -8.24 0.88 -6.78
C LYS A 21 -7.20 1.80 -6.15
N ASN A 22 -7.59 2.62 -5.18
CA ASN A 22 -6.66 3.48 -4.46
C ASN A 22 -5.65 2.65 -3.66
N LEU A 23 -6.07 1.61 -2.93
CA LEU A 23 -5.16 0.72 -2.20
C LEU A 23 -4.15 0.06 -3.14
N LYS A 24 -4.58 -0.39 -4.33
CA LYS A 24 -3.67 -0.92 -5.35
C LYS A 24 -2.62 0.11 -5.80
N ASN A 25 -3.03 1.36 -5.98
CA ASN A 25 -2.10 2.45 -6.32
C ASN A 25 -1.12 2.72 -5.16
N TRP A 26 -1.59 2.68 -3.91
CA TRP A 26 -0.73 2.85 -2.73
C TRP A 26 0.34 1.76 -2.64
N ILE A 27 -0.01 0.49 -2.83
CA ILE A 27 0.97 -0.61 -2.87
C ILE A 27 2.02 -0.34 -3.95
N ARG A 28 1.59 0.02 -5.17
CA ARG A 28 2.51 0.32 -6.27
C ARG A 28 3.46 1.45 -5.91
N ASN A 29 2.95 2.54 -5.34
CA ASN A 29 3.77 3.69 -4.96
C ASN A 29 4.79 3.34 -3.87
N LEU A 30 4.38 2.57 -2.85
CA LEU A 30 5.29 2.10 -1.80
C LEU A 30 6.42 1.21 -2.34
N LEU A 31 6.12 0.33 -3.30
CA LEU A 31 7.14 -0.48 -3.96
C LEU A 31 8.12 0.38 -4.77
N ILE A 32 7.64 1.41 -5.48
CA ILE A 32 8.50 2.35 -6.20
C ILE A 32 9.40 3.11 -5.22
N PHE A 33 8.84 3.64 -4.13
CA PHE A 33 9.62 4.33 -3.10
C PHE A 33 10.65 3.43 -2.43
N SER A 34 10.29 2.17 -2.15
CA SER A 34 11.21 1.15 -1.65
C SER A 34 12.39 0.95 -2.61
N SER A 35 12.13 0.80 -3.91
CA SER A 35 13.19 0.64 -4.92
C SER A 35 14.13 1.85 -4.99
N ILE A 36 13.58 3.07 -4.92
CA ILE A 36 14.39 4.30 -4.84
C ILE A 36 15.25 4.29 -3.57
N GLY A 37 14.67 3.92 -2.44
CA GLY A 37 15.38 3.78 -1.17
C GLY A 37 16.56 2.82 -1.27
N VAL A 38 16.41 1.68 -1.95
CA VAL A 38 17.50 0.71 -2.18
C VAL A 38 18.64 1.36 -2.98
N ALA A 39 18.32 2.10 -4.05
CA ALA A 39 19.33 2.78 -4.85
C ALA A 39 20.12 3.82 -4.03
N VAL A 40 19.42 4.60 -3.20
CA VAL A 40 20.04 5.59 -2.30
C VAL A 40 20.90 4.90 -1.24
N ALA A 41 20.39 3.84 -0.60
CA ALA A 41 21.13 3.08 0.40
C ALA A 41 22.40 2.46 -0.18
N TYR A 42 22.32 1.87 -1.38
CA TYR A 42 23.48 1.33 -2.06
C TYR A 42 24.51 2.42 -2.37
N TRP A 43 24.09 3.52 -2.99
CA TRP A 43 24.99 4.63 -3.29
C TRP A 43 25.63 5.22 -2.03
N ALA A 44 24.86 5.45 -0.97
CA ALA A 44 25.34 6.08 0.25
C ALA A 44 26.25 5.17 1.11
N LEU A 45 25.98 3.86 1.16
CA LEU A 45 26.74 2.91 2.00
C LEU A 45 27.90 2.22 1.28
N LYS A 46 27.85 2.07 -0.05
CA LYS A 46 28.88 1.35 -0.81
C LYS A 46 29.79 2.25 -1.63
N ILE A 47 29.33 3.41 -2.08
CA ILE A 47 30.09 4.27 -3.00
C ILE A 47 30.72 5.45 -2.27
N GLN A 48 30.03 5.99 -1.26
CA GLN A 48 30.48 7.15 -0.50
C GLN A 48 31.05 6.75 0.86
N GLU A 49 32.01 7.52 1.36
CA GLU A 49 32.57 7.36 2.70
C GLU A 49 32.28 8.59 3.56
N GLY A 50 32.09 8.36 4.86
CA GLY A 50 31.90 9.43 5.84
C GLY A 50 30.65 9.25 6.71
N PRO A 51 30.63 9.89 7.88
CA PRO A 51 29.57 9.70 8.87
C PRO A 51 28.20 10.18 8.38
N LEU A 52 28.17 11.24 7.56
CA LEU A 52 26.95 11.78 6.98
C LEU A 52 26.29 10.79 6.00
N PHE A 53 27.07 10.21 5.08
CA PHE A 53 26.55 9.26 4.09
C PHE A 53 26.12 7.95 4.74
N THR A 54 26.83 7.53 5.80
CA THR A 54 26.41 6.39 6.63
C THR A 54 25.05 6.63 7.25
N ALA A 55 24.81 7.81 7.84
CA ALA A 55 23.52 8.16 8.41
C ALA A 55 22.39 8.18 7.36
N VAL A 56 22.64 8.77 6.18
CA VAL A 56 21.69 8.77 5.05
C VAL A 56 21.36 7.35 4.60
N GLY A 57 22.37 6.48 4.49
CA GLY A 57 22.21 5.09 4.13
C GLY A 57 21.34 4.31 5.14
N VAL A 58 21.61 4.48 6.44
CA VAL A 58 20.82 3.85 7.50
C VAL A 58 19.37 4.33 7.48
N VAL A 59 19.14 5.64 7.35
CA VAL A 59 17.78 6.21 7.23
C VAL A 59 17.05 5.64 6.02
N SER A 60 17.76 5.48 4.89
CA SER A 60 17.19 4.88 3.67
C SER A 60 16.80 3.43 3.89
N VAL A 61 17.61 2.64 4.60
CA VAL A 61 17.27 1.25 4.96
C VAL A 61 16.02 1.18 5.84
N ILE A 62 15.91 2.04 6.85
CA ILE A 62 14.72 2.11 7.70
C ILE A 62 13.47 2.43 6.86
N PHE A 63 13.56 3.41 5.96
CA PHE A 63 12.47 3.78 5.07
C PHE A 63 12.02 2.63 4.13
N ILE A 64 12.97 1.85 3.60
CA ILE A 64 12.68 0.65 2.78
C ILE A 64 11.87 -0.36 3.59
N VAL A 65 12.33 -0.70 4.79
CA VAL A 65 11.65 -1.67 5.67
C VAL A 65 10.23 -1.22 5.98
N LEU A 66 10.04 0.04 6.34
CA LEU A 66 8.71 0.60 6.58
C LEU A 66 7.81 0.52 5.35
N SER A 67 8.33 0.85 4.17
CA SER A 67 7.59 0.79 2.90
C SER A 67 7.14 -0.63 2.55
N VAL A 68 8.01 -1.63 2.80
CA VAL A 68 7.69 -3.05 2.57
C VAL A 68 6.62 -3.54 3.56
N VAL A 69 6.77 -3.23 4.85
CA VAL A 69 5.79 -3.62 5.89
C VAL A 69 4.43 -3.00 5.59
N LEU A 70 4.38 -1.71 5.28
CA LEU A 70 3.13 -1.02 4.90
C LEU A 70 2.51 -1.64 3.65
N SER A 71 3.30 -1.99 2.64
CA SER A 71 2.82 -2.68 1.44
C SER A 71 2.15 -4.02 1.78
N GLY A 72 2.72 -4.77 2.72
CA GLY A 72 2.13 -6.01 3.24
C GLY A 72 0.79 -5.80 3.93
N VAL A 73 0.71 -4.81 4.82
CA VAL A 73 -0.53 -4.45 5.53
C VAL A 73 -1.63 -4.02 4.54
N ILE A 74 -1.28 -3.17 3.58
CA ILE A 74 -2.24 -2.72 2.54
C ILE A 74 -2.65 -3.88 1.64
N GLY A 75 -1.74 -4.81 1.32
CA GLY A 75 -2.06 -6.03 0.58
C GLY A 75 -3.08 -6.91 1.31
N PHE A 76 -2.94 -7.07 2.62
CA PHE A 76 -3.93 -7.76 3.46
C PHE A 76 -5.27 -7.03 3.48
N ALA A 77 -5.27 -5.71 3.67
CA ALA A 77 -6.48 -4.90 3.62
C ALA A 77 -7.18 -4.98 2.26
N PHE A 78 -6.43 -4.98 1.15
CA PHE A 78 -6.97 -5.14 -0.20
C PHE A 78 -7.65 -6.49 -0.39
N LYS A 79 -7.03 -7.58 0.06
CA LYS A 79 -7.62 -8.94 0.00
C LYS A 79 -8.95 -8.99 0.75
N ASN A 80 -8.99 -8.44 1.95
CA ASN A 80 -10.21 -8.43 2.79
C ASN A 80 -11.29 -7.52 2.21
N GLY A 81 -10.93 -6.32 1.74
CA GLY A 81 -11.86 -5.39 1.11
C GLY A 81 -12.47 -5.97 -0.16
N LYS A 82 -11.69 -6.68 -0.99
CA LYS A 82 -12.20 -7.38 -2.17
C LYS A 82 -13.22 -8.45 -1.79
N SER A 83 -12.91 -9.27 -0.77
CA SER A 83 -13.85 -10.26 -0.25
C SER A 83 -15.16 -9.63 0.24
N ASN A 84 -15.10 -8.43 0.83
CA ASN A 84 -16.29 -7.71 1.28
C ASN A 84 -17.16 -7.23 0.09
N VAL A 85 -16.54 -6.65 -0.94
CA VAL A 85 -17.24 -6.26 -2.17
C VAL A 85 -17.91 -7.46 -2.83
N ASP A 86 -17.20 -8.59 -2.95
CA ASP A 86 -17.73 -9.81 -3.54
C ASP A 86 -18.94 -10.36 -2.76
N LYS A 87 -18.94 -10.23 -1.42
CA LYS A 87 -20.08 -10.59 -0.58
C LYS A 87 -21.29 -9.71 -0.85
N ILE A 88 -21.10 -8.39 -0.98
CA ILE A 88 -22.20 -7.46 -1.26
C ILE A 88 -22.80 -7.75 -2.63
N ILE A 89 -21.96 -7.98 -3.66
CA ILE A 89 -22.41 -8.32 -5.01
C ILE A 89 -23.30 -9.57 -5.02
N ARG A 90 -22.94 -10.61 -4.25
CA ARG A 90 -23.74 -11.85 -4.14
C ARG A 90 -25.09 -11.65 -3.44
N GLN A 91 -25.27 -10.53 -2.73
CA GLN A 91 -26.47 -10.21 -1.96
C GLN A 91 -27.36 -9.13 -2.62
N VAL A 92 -27.03 -8.70 -3.85
CA VAL A 92 -27.81 -7.75 -4.66
C VAL A 92 -28.67 -8.53 -5.65
#